data_AF-A0A813IHL3-F1
#
_entry.id   AF-A0A813IHL3-F1
#
_cell.length_a   1.000
_cell.length_b   1.000
_cell.length_c   1.000
_cell.angle_alpha   90.00
_cell.angle_beta   90.00
_cell.angle_gamma   90.00
#
_symmetry.space_group_name_H-M   'P 1'
#
loop_
_entity.id
_entity.type
_entity.pdbx_description
1 polymer ?
#
loop_
_entity_poly.entity_id
_entity_poly.type
_entity_poly.pdbx_seq_one_letter_code
_entity_poly.pdbx_strand_id
1 'polypeptide(L)'
;SDSIWWTTPRPPQRSRRRKTRDFVTGGDRLAAAAAAAARVKFDKPREEAAELSFLDRLKLAAIASEAEKGEFWTSRAGLPLLETRSQEASSSSSVSVSGSSVAGCNWPETEELKDILSDEECLHICTLLEATGGFCEGRRVATCPKAIRRNDVLVWLAPADVMEELWSRVQGPLLAMLATSQSSSYEHAVGLNARLRCYRYSAGHVFEPHHDGSQAGARLALPDARSFREDDRLYSRHSLLIYLNSSERAEGGDFAGGATALLPDGEGSAALRVLPMRGFGLVFPHGDHPRSLLHAGEAVLSGTKYVIRTDVLFAQASRLGLRKVAG
;
A
#
# COMPACT_ATOMS: atom_id res chain seq x y z
N SER A 1 -17.44 -34.78 82.55
CA SER A 1 -18.46 -33.85 83.04
C SER A 1 -17.77 -32.55 83.40
N ASP A 2 -18.05 -31.38 82.84
CA ASP A 2 -18.97 -30.95 81.79
C ASP A 2 -18.31 -29.71 81.17
N SER A 3 -18.01 -29.77 79.87
CA SER A 3 -17.43 -28.63 79.14
C SER A 3 -18.57 -27.78 78.58
N ILE A 4 -18.59 -26.53 79.02
CA ILE A 4 -19.58 -25.50 78.72
C ILE A 4 -19.54 -25.11 77.24
N TRP A 5 -20.72 -25.06 76.63
CA TRP A 5 -20.96 -24.64 75.25
C TRP A 5 -20.96 -23.10 75.14
N TRP A 6 -20.19 -22.57 74.20
CA TRP A 6 -20.42 -21.24 73.63
C TRP A 6 -20.65 -21.38 72.13
N THR A 7 -21.88 -21.12 71.70
CA THR A 7 -22.28 -20.98 70.31
C THR A 7 -22.01 -19.55 69.84
N THR A 8 -21.07 -19.37 68.93
CA THR A 8 -20.95 -18.13 68.13
C THR A 8 -21.42 -18.38 66.69
N PRO A 9 -22.09 -17.39 66.05
CA PRO A 9 -22.82 -17.62 64.80
C PRO A 9 -21.86 -17.78 63.61
N ARG A 10 -22.20 -18.69 62.68
CA ARG A 10 -21.55 -18.80 61.36
C ARG A 10 -21.71 -17.48 60.59
N PRO A 11 -20.68 -16.94 59.94
CA PRO A 11 -20.86 -15.89 58.95
C PRO A 11 -21.61 -16.47 57.73
N PRO A 12 -22.39 -15.65 57.00
CA PRO A 12 -23.17 -16.14 55.88
C PRO A 12 -22.26 -16.75 54.81
N GLN A 13 -22.55 -18.00 54.42
CA GLN A 13 -21.96 -18.63 53.25
C GLN A 13 -22.29 -17.77 52.02
N ARG A 14 -21.33 -16.95 51.57
CA ARG A 14 -21.34 -16.45 50.21
C ARG A 14 -21.21 -17.65 49.29
N SER A 15 -22.29 -18.01 48.61
CA SER A 15 -22.25 -18.94 47.49
C SER A 15 -21.21 -18.40 46.49
N ARG A 16 -20.09 -19.11 46.37
CA ARG A 16 -19.20 -18.91 45.22
C ARG A 16 -19.99 -19.37 44.00
N ARG A 17 -20.73 -18.45 43.36
CA ARG A 17 -21.01 -18.60 41.93
C ARG A 17 -19.64 -18.71 41.27
N ARG A 18 -19.25 -19.93 40.89
CA ARG A 18 -18.27 -20.13 39.83
C ARG A 18 -18.82 -19.33 38.65
N LYS A 19 -18.28 -18.14 38.41
CA LYS A 19 -18.35 -17.55 37.08
C LYS A 19 -17.59 -18.55 36.22
N THR A 20 -18.31 -19.34 35.44
CA THR A 20 -17.77 -19.94 34.23
C THR A 20 -17.15 -18.77 33.47
N ARG A 21 -15.82 -18.67 33.53
CA ARG A 21 -15.08 -17.84 32.60
C ARG A 21 -15.18 -18.62 31.31
N ASP A 22 -16.02 -18.14 30.41
CA ASP A 22 -16.08 -18.65 29.05
C ASP A 22 -14.66 -18.54 28.49
N PHE A 23 -14.05 -19.69 28.24
CA PHE A 23 -12.78 -19.78 27.56
C PHE A 23 -13.03 -19.38 26.11
N VAL A 24 -12.84 -18.10 25.83
CA VAL A 24 -12.78 -17.57 24.47
C VAL A 24 -11.54 -18.19 23.84
N THR A 25 -11.75 -19.13 22.91
CA THR A 25 -10.67 -19.80 22.18
C THR A 25 -9.93 -18.80 21.29
N GLY A 26 -8.73 -19.12 20.81
CA GLY A 26 -7.98 -18.25 19.90
C GLY A 26 -8.79 -17.81 18.67
N GLY A 27 -9.71 -18.66 18.20
CA GLY A 27 -10.63 -18.37 17.09
C GLY A 27 -11.66 -17.26 17.39
N ASP A 28 -12.19 -17.21 18.61
CA ASP A 28 -13.18 -16.20 19.00
C ASP A 28 -12.54 -14.81 19.17
N ARG A 29 -11.24 -14.76 19.52
CA ARG A 29 -10.46 -13.52 19.54
C ARG A 29 -10.10 -13.03 18.13
N LEU A 30 -9.81 -13.95 17.21
CA LEU A 30 -9.60 -13.66 15.79
C LEU A 30 -10.86 -13.05 15.15
N ALA A 31 -12.04 -13.61 15.44
CA ALA A 31 -13.31 -13.06 14.99
C ALA A 31 -13.57 -11.65 15.57
N ALA A 32 -13.23 -11.42 16.84
CA ALA A 32 -13.40 -10.10 17.48
C ALA A 32 -12.43 -9.04 16.94
N ALA A 33 -11.18 -9.39 16.63
CA ALA A 33 -10.20 -8.48 16.04
C ALA A 33 -10.52 -8.18 14.57
N ALA A 34 -10.90 -9.20 13.79
CA ALA A 34 -11.40 -9.03 12.43
C ALA A 34 -12.69 -8.19 12.41
N ALA A 35 -13.59 -8.36 13.39
CA ALA A 35 -14.77 -7.54 13.54
C ALA A 35 -14.44 -6.09 13.97
N ALA A 36 -13.42 -5.87 14.79
CA ALA A 36 -12.97 -4.52 15.15
C ALA A 36 -12.28 -3.81 13.98
N ALA A 37 -11.50 -4.51 13.17
CA ALA A 37 -10.95 -4.02 11.91
C ALA A 37 -12.04 -3.82 10.84
N ALA A 38 -13.04 -4.71 10.77
CA ALA A 38 -14.19 -4.58 9.88
C ALA A 38 -15.19 -3.51 10.33
N ARG A 39 -15.18 -3.10 11.61
CA ARG A 39 -15.91 -1.92 12.11
C ARG A 39 -15.30 -0.59 11.67
N VAL A 40 -14.17 -0.63 10.95
CA VAL A 40 -13.63 0.50 10.16
C VAL A 40 -14.38 0.65 8.81
N LYS A 41 -15.49 -0.08 8.60
CA LYS A 41 -16.34 0.09 7.41
C LYS A 41 -17.18 1.37 7.47
N PHE A 42 -16.71 2.35 6.70
CA PHE A 42 -17.41 3.26 5.78
C PHE A 42 -18.94 3.38 5.91
N ASP A 43 -19.39 4.52 6.45
CA ASP A 43 -20.74 5.02 6.22
C ASP A 43 -20.87 5.39 4.72
N LYS A 44 -21.73 4.67 3.99
CA LYS A 44 -22.10 5.02 2.61
C LYS A 44 -23.09 6.18 2.62
N PRO A 45 -22.89 7.27 1.86
CA PRO A 45 -24.01 8.08 1.41
C PRO A 45 -24.75 7.33 0.29
N ARG A 46 -26.09 7.31 0.38
CA ARG A 46 -26.98 6.98 -0.73
C ARG A 46 -27.04 8.18 -1.68
N GLU A 47 -26.82 7.96 -2.97
CA GLU A 47 -27.68 8.43 -4.07
C GLU A 47 -27.17 7.90 -5.42
N GLU A 48 -28.09 7.60 -6.33
CA GLU A 48 -27.88 7.06 -7.68
C GLU A 48 -27.21 8.11 -8.59
N ALA A 49 -25.88 8.22 -8.52
CA ALA A 49 -25.05 8.76 -9.59
C ALA A 49 -24.40 7.57 -10.32
N ALA A 50 -24.33 7.60 -11.65
CA ALA A 50 -23.55 6.63 -12.41
C ALA A 50 -22.17 6.51 -11.75
N GLU A 51 -21.82 5.32 -11.22
CA GLU A 51 -20.57 5.14 -10.51
C GLU A 51 -19.43 5.51 -11.47
N LEU A 52 -18.77 6.64 -11.17
CA LEU A 52 -17.61 7.11 -11.93
C LEU A 52 -16.61 5.96 -12.03
N SER A 53 -15.97 5.79 -13.20
CA SER A 53 -14.97 4.74 -13.38
C SER A 53 -13.79 4.92 -12.41
N PHE A 54 -13.00 3.86 -12.17
CA PHE A 54 -11.76 3.94 -11.37
C PHE A 54 -10.90 5.14 -11.78
N LEU A 55 -10.76 5.34 -13.09
CA LEU A 55 -9.98 6.43 -13.67
C LEU A 55 -10.61 7.80 -13.45
N ASP A 56 -11.93 7.94 -13.51
CA ASP A 56 -12.56 9.24 -13.33
C ASP A 56 -12.52 9.69 -11.86
N ARG A 57 -12.64 8.75 -10.92
CA ARG A 57 -12.47 9.02 -9.49
C ARG A 57 -11.03 9.40 -9.18
N LEU A 58 -10.07 8.71 -9.80
CA LEU A 58 -8.66 9.05 -9.70
C LEU A 58 -8.39 10.44 -10.30
N LYS A 59 -8.87 10.76 -11.51
CA LYS A 59 -8.74 12.08 -12.15
C LYS A 59 -9.21 13.22 -11.25
N LEU A 60 -10.41 13.12 -10.68
CA LEU A 60 -10.95 14.17 -9.81
C LEU A 60 -10.04 14.44 -8.61
N ALA A 61 -9.37 13.41 -8.09
CA ALA A 61 -8.41 13.56 -7.00
C ALA A 61 -7.10 14.25 -7.42
N ALA A 62 -6.61 14.02 -8.65
CA ALA A 62 -5.43 14.75 -9.16
C ALA A 62 -5.68 16.26 -9.19
N ILE A 63 -6.86 16.67 -9.72
CA ILE A 63 -7.25 18.07 -9.85
C ILE A 63 -7.35 18.76 -8.47
N ALA A 64 -7.90 18.06 -7.47
CA ALA A 64 -8.01 18.59 -6.11
C ALA A 64 -6.65 18.85 -5.44
N SER A 65 -5.62 18.05 -5.78
CA SER A 65 -4.24 18.19 -5.29
C SER A 65 -3.54 19.44 -5.85
N GLU A 66 -3.89 19.90 -7.06
CA GLU A 66 -3.30 21.10 -7.67
C GLU A 66 -3.71 22.41 -6.97
N ALA A 67 -4.94 22.46 -6.47
CA ALA A 67 -5.54 23.69 -5.95
C ALA A 67 -4.99 24.14 -4.57
N GLU A 68 -4.00 23.44 -4.00
CA GLU A 68 -3.31 23.79 -2.77
C GLU A 68 -1.88 24.33 -2.96
N LYS A 69 -1.34 24.36 -4.20
CA LYS A 69 -0.08 25.07 -4.47
C LYS A 69 -0.31 26.57 -4.60
N GLY A 70 -0.65 27.20 -3.48
CA GLY A 70 -0.59 28.64 -3.32
C GLY A 70 0.83 29.14 -3.56
N GLU A 71 0.91 30.04 -4.54
CA GLU A 71 2.06 30.83 -5.02
C GLU A 71 2.84 30.28 -6.23
N PHE A 72 2.68 31.06 -7.31
CA PHE A 72 3.37 31.10 -8.62
C PHE A 72 2.76 30.37 -9.84
N TRP A 73 2.31 31.24 -10.76
CA TRP A 73 1.95 31.08 -12.18
C TRP A 73 0.48 30.85 -12.56
N THR A 74 -0.12 31.98 -12.94
CA THR A 74 -1.04 32.15 -14.06
C THR A 74 -0.45 31.62 -15.37
N SER A 75 -1.06 30.61 -15.98
CA SER A 75 -1.50 30.67 -17.39
C SER A 75 -2.11 29.32 -17.81
N ARG A 76 -3.35 29.39 -18.30
CA ARG A 76 -4.07 28.37 -19.09
C ARG A 76 -3.18 27.26 -19.69
N ALA A 77 -3.29 26.07 -19.13
CA ALA A 77 -3.56 24.88 -19.92
C ALA A 77 -4.69 24.17 -19.18
N GLY A 78 -5.92 24.28 -19.67
CA GLY A 78 -6.98 23.41 -19.18
C GLY A 78 -6.53 21.97 -19.36
N LEU A 79 -6.69 21.14 -18.35
CA LEU A 79 -6.68 19.69 -18.54
C LEU A 79 -7.49 19.40 -19.80
N PRO A 80 -6.95 18.67 -20.79
CA PRO A 80 -7.73 18.34 -21.96
C PRO A 80 -8.99 17.62 -21.46
N LEU A 81 -10.16 18.23 -21.66
CA LEU A 81 -11.42 17.50 -21.68
C LEU A 81 -11.33 16.59 -22.89
N LEU A 82 -10.64 15.46 -22.73
CA LEU A 82 -10.78 14.34 -23.65
C LEU A 82 -12.21 13.87 -23.48
N GLU A 83 -13.04 14.19 -24.48
CA GLU A 83 -14.38 13.64 -24.62
C GLU A 83 -14.25 12.12 -24.51
N THR A 84 -14.62 11.57 -23.35
CA THR A 84 -14.93 10.16 -23.23
C THR A 84 -16.14 9.97 -24.11
N ARG A 85 -15.96 9.43 -25.32
CA ARG A 85 -17.08 8.81 -26.02
C ARG A 85 -17.58 7.72 -25.09
N SER A 86 -18.72 7.97 -24.46
CA SER A 86 -19.54 6.97 -23.79
C SER A 86 -19.98 5.98 -24.86
N GLN A 87 -19.09 5.07 -25.23
CA GLN A 87 -19.55 3.76 -25.64
C GLN A 87 -19.87 3.05 -24.34
N GLU A 88 -21.13 2.64 -24.21
CA GLU A 88 -21.60 1.74 -23.17
C GLU A 88 -20.75 0.46 -23.20
N ALA A 89 -19.61 0.48 -22.53
CA ALA A 89 -18.84 -0.71 -22.22
C ALA A 89 -19.43 -1.30 -20.95
N SER A 90 -20.58 -1.96 -21.12
CA SER A 90 -21.08 -2.93 -20.15
C SER A 90 -20.15 -4.15 -20.16
N SER A 91 -18.99 -4.03 -19.53
CA SER A 91 -18.18 -5.16 -19.09
C SER A 91 -17.20 -4.65 -18.03
N SER A 92 -17.55 -4.84 -16.76
CA SER A 92 -16.58 -4.85 -15.67
C SER A 92 -15.63 -6.02 -15.93
N SER A 93 -14.59 -5.78 -16.73
CA SER A 93 -13.52 -6.75 -16.96
C SER A 93 -12.84 -6.98 -15.63
N SER A 94 -13.15 -8.09 -14.96
CA SER A 94 -12.53 -8.46 -13.70
C SER A 94 -11.05 -8.68 -13.95
N VAL A 95 -10.22 -7.72 -13.56
CA VAL A 95 -8.77 -7.81 -13.61
C VAL A 95 -8.34 -8.98 -12.71
N SER A 96 -7.85 -10.06 -13.30
CA SER A 96 -7.44 -11.27 -12.58
C SER A 96 -5.98 -11.17 -12.17
N VAL A 97 -5.71 -10.52 -11.03
CA VAL A 97 -4.35 -10.41 -10.50
C VAL A 97 -3.85 -11.77 -10.02
N SER A 98 -2.68 -12.18 -10.50
CA SER A 98 -1.99 -13.37 -10.01
C SER A 98 -0.64 -13.00 -9.40
N GLY A 99 -0.28 -13.65 -8.30
CA GLY A 99 1.03 -13.53 -7.68
C GLY A 99 1.92 -14.70 -8.08
N SER A 100 3.20 -14.41 -8.29
CA SER A 100 4.21 -15.44 -8.45
C SER A 100 5.50 -15.02 -7.74
N SER A 101 6.17 -15.97 -7.10
CA SER A 101 7.52 -15.74 -6.58
C SER A 101 8.41 -15.26 -7.71
N VAL A 102 9.16 -14.19 -7.46
CA VAL A 102 10.08 -13.64 -8.45
C VAL A 102 11.10 -14.74 -8.79
N ALA A 103 11.21 -15.10 -10.07
CA ALA A 103 12.05 -16.22 -10.49
C ALA A 103 13.51 -16.03 -10.06
N GLY A 104 14.09 -17.04 -9.41
CA GLY A 104 15.45 -16.94 -8.85
C GLY A 104 15.57 -16.10 -7.59
N CYS A 105 14.46 -15.60 -7.04
CA CYS A 105 14.42 -14.92 -5.75
C CYS A 105 14.24 -15.94 -4.64
N ASN A 106 15.23 -16.01 -3.74
CA ASN A 106 15.09 -16.75 -2.48
C ASN A 106 14.63 -15.83 -1.33
N TRP A 107 14.18 -14.60 -1.63
CA TRP A 107 13.72 -13.67 -0.60
C TRP A 107 12.28 -13.99 -0.19
N PRO A 108 12.03 -14.30 1.09
CA PRO A 108 10.68 -14.50 1.57
C PRO A 108 9.87 -13.21 1.43
N GLU A 109 8.59 -13.32 1.09
CA GLU A 109 7.66 -12.19 1.01
C GLU A 109 7.98 -11.19 -0.13
N THR A 110 8.64 -11.66 -1.19
CA THR A 110 8.84 -10.92 -2.43
C THR A 110 8.13 -11.62 -3.58
N GLU A 111 7.16 -10.95 -4.19
CA GLU A 111 6.39 -11.47 -5.32
C GLU A 111 6.19 -10.44 -6.42
N GLU A 112 6.10 -10.96 -7.65
CA GLU A 112 5.60 -10.21 -8.79
C GLU A 112 4.10 -10.45 -8.90
N LEU A 113 3.34 -9.36 -8.93
CA LEU A 113 1.91 -9.34 -9.09
C LEU A 113 1.59 -8.92 -10.53
N LYS A 114 0.90 -9.78 -11.28
CA LYS A 114 0.62 -9.56 -12.70
C LYS A 114 -0.73 -8.88 -12.88
N ASP A 115 -0.81 -8.01 -13.89
CA ASP A 115 -2.06 -7.39 -14.32
C ASP A 115 -2.81 -6.67 -13.18
N ILE A 116 -2.13 -5.85 -12.36
CA ILE A 116 -2.80 -5.03 -11.32
C ILE A 116 -3.67 -3.94 -11.96
N LEU A 117 -3.14 -3.33 -13.01
CA LEU A 117 -3.78 -2.27 -13.79
C LEU A 117 -3.85 -2.70 -15.26
N SER A 118 -4.90 -2.29 -15.96
CA SER A 118 -4.97 -2.47 -17.41
C SER A 118 -4.03 -1.50 -18.15
N ASP A 119 -3.72 -1.81 -19.41
CA ASP A 119 -2.91 -0.94 -20.27
C ASP A 119 -3.52 0.46 -20.41
N GLU A 120 -4.85 0.54 -20.52
CA GLU A 120 -5.60 1.80 -20.60
C GLU A 120 -5.48 2.58 -19.30
N GLU A 121 -5.60 1.91 -18.14
CA GLU A 121 -5.43 2.55 -16.84
C GLU A 121 -4.02 3.11 -16.68
N CYS A 122 -3.00 2.33 -17.04
CA CYS A 122 -1.60 2.75 -17.00
C CYS A 122 -1.34 3.98 -17.89
N LEU A 123 -1.83 3.98 -19.13
CA LEU A 123 -1.64 5.09 -20.06
C LEU A 123 -2.33 6.37 -19.56
N HIS A 124 -3.56 6.25 -19.07
CA HIS A 124 -4.30 7.37 -18.51
C HIS A 124 -3.63 7.94 -17.27
N ILE A 125 -3.14 7.09 -16.36
CA ILE A 125 -2.38 7.54 -15.19
C ILE A 125 -1.13 8.30 -15.64
N CYS A 126 -0.35 7.78 -16.58
CA CYS A 126 0.83 8.49 -17.10
C CYS A 126 0.48 9.87 -17.65
N THR A 127 -0.62 9.96 -18.42
CA THR A 127 -1.10 11.24 -18.97
C THR A 127 -1.50 12.21 -17.88
N LEU A 128 -2.18 11.74 -16.82
CA LEU A 128 -2.55 12.59 -15.69
C LEU A 128 -1.35 13.07 -14.89
N LEU A 129 -0.36 12.20 -14.67
CA LEU A 129 0.88 12.56 -13.98
C LEU A 129 1.62 13.67 -14.72
N GLU A 130 1.72 13.59 -16.04
CA GLU A 130 2.32 14.63 -16.87
C GLU A 130 1.48 15.91 -16.90
N ALA A 131 0.16 15.79 -17.05
CA ALA A 131 -0.74 16.94 -17.06
C ALA A 131 -0.77 17.70 -15.73
N THR A 132 -0.61 17.00 -14.60
CA THR A 132 -0.57 17.61 -13.26
C THR A 132 0.65 18.55 -13.10
N GLY A 133 1.71 18.35 -13.88
CA GLY A 133 2.93 19.18 -13.86
C GLY A 133 3.66 19.25 -12.51
N GLY A 134 3.24 18.45 -11.53
CA GLY A 134 3.62 18.60 -10.13
C GLY A 134 4.90 17.87 -9.73
N PHE A 135 5.59 17.25 -10.68
CA PHE A 135 6.85 16.53 -10.45
C PHE A 135 7.92 17.48 -9.90
N CYS A 136 8.42 17.14 -8.72
CA CYS A 136 9.57 17.79 -8.13
C CYS A 136 10.81 16.95 -8.37
N GLU A 137 11.91 17.58 -8.75
CA GLU A 137 13.20 16.89 -8.86
C GLU A 137 13.57 16.27 -7.50
N GLY A 138 13.81 14.96 -7.48
CA GLY A 138 13.96 14.15 -6.27
C GLY A 138 15.11 14.57 -5.36
N ARG A 139 16.06 15.36 -5.88
CA ARG A 139 17.14 16.04 -5.13
C ARG A 139 16.64 17.09 -4.13
N ARG A 140 15.40 17.58 -4.26
CA ARG A 140 14.79 18.61 -3.40
C ARG A 140 13.83 18.04 -2.35
N VAL A 141 13.63 16.72 -2.30
CA VAL A 141 12.79 16.07 -1.28
C VAL A 141 13.59 15.92 0.01
N ALA A 142 13.14 16.58 1.08
CA ALA A 142 13.86 16.74 2.36
C ALA A 142 14.20 15.42 3.11
N THR A 143 13.59 14.29 2.73
CA THR A 143 13.70 13.00 3.45
C THR A 143 14.71 12.01 2.86
N CYS A 144 15.44 12.36 1.78
CA CYS A 144 16.53 11.51 1.25
C CYS A 144 17.88 12.25 1.31
N PRO A 145 18.97 11.59 1.75
CA PRO A 145 20.32 12.10 1.54
C PRO A 145 20.54 12.38 0.05
N LYS A 146 20.98 13.61 -0.27
CA LYS A 146 20.99 14.23 -1.62
C LYS A 146 21.75 13.49 -2.73
N ALA A 147 22.36 12.33 -2.46
CA ALA A 147 23.23 11.60 -3.38
C ALA A 147 22.67 10.26 -3.90
N ILE A 148 21.63 9.69 -3.27
CA ILE A 148 21.19 8.31 -3.57
C ILE A 148 20.14 8.29 -4.70
N ARG A 149 19.40 9.38 -4.91
CA ARG A 149 18.24 9.38 -5.80
C ARG A 149 18.27 10.50 -6.82
N ARG A 150 18.23 10.13 -8.10
CA ARG A 150 18.13 11.01 -9.27
C ARG A 150 16.89 10.62 -10.07
N ASN A 151 15.71 11.04 -9.61
CA ASN A 151 14.44 10.86 -10.31
C ASN A 151 13.50 12.02 -9.96
N ASP A 152 12.40 12.18 -10.70
CA ASP A 152 11.36 13.12 -10.31
C ASP A 152 10.29 12.40 -9.47
N VAL A 153 9.75 13.11 -8.49
CA VAL A 153 8.73 12.59 -7.56
C VAL A 153 7.53 13.52 -7.53
N LEU A 154 6.35 12.94 -7.72
CA LEU A 154 5.06 13.54 -7.40
C LEU A 154 4.41 12.69 -6.32
N VAL A 155 3.90 13.34 -5.27
CA VAL A 155 3.09 12.65 -4.25
C VAL A 155 1.63 12.90 -4.56
N TRP A 156 0.88 11.82 -4.74
CA TRP A 156 -0.55 11.86 -4.95
C TRP A 156 -1.25 11.24 -3.74
N LEU A 157 -2.23 11.96 -3.19
CA LEU A 157 -3.13 11.41 -2.19
C LEU A 157 -4.34 10.83 -2.92
N ALA A 158 -4.45 9.51 -2.89
CA ALA A 158 -5.54 8.80 -3.54
C ALA A 158 -6.79 8.72 -2.64
N PRO A 159 -7.99 8.86 -3.22
CA PRO A 159 -9.26 8.65 -2.52
C PRO A 159 -9.40 7.26 -1.91
N ALA A 160 -10.19 7.15 -0.84
CA ALA A 160 -10.37 5.90 -0.11
C ALA A 160 -10.94 4.78 -0.99
N ASP A 161 -11.93 5.09 -1.82
CA ASP A 161 -12.57 4.18 -2.77
C ASP A 161 -11.60 3.69 -3.86
N VAL A 162 -10.72 4.56 -4.37
CA VAL A 162 -9.65 4.17 -5.30
C VAL A 162 -8.67 3.21 -4.62
N MET A 163 -8.29 3.49 -3.37
CA MET A 163 -7.38 2.64 -2.61
C MET A 163 -8.02 1.31 -2.20
N GLU A 164 -9.32 1.29 -1.90
CA GLU A 164 -10.10 0.09 -1.64
C GLU A 164 -10.20 -0.79 -2.89
N GLU A 165 -10.46 -0.20 -4.06
CA GLU A 165 -10.47 -0.93 -5.32
C GLU A 165 -9.09 -1.53 -5.61
N LEU A 166 -8.01 -0.73 -5.53
CA LEU A 166 -6.65 -1.21 -5.73
C LEU A 166 -6.28 -2.32 -4.73
N TRP A 167 -6.65 -2.17 -3.45
CA TRP A 167 -6.46 -3.20 -2.44
C TRP A 167 -7.23 -4.48 -2.79
N SER A 168 -8.47 -4.36 -3.24
CA SER A 168 -9.30 -5.51 -3.61
C SER A 168 -8.67 -6.36 -4.73
N ARG A 169 -7.97 -5.72 -5.66
CA ARG A 169 -7.23 -6.37 -6.76
C ARG A 169 -6.02 -7.16 -6.23
N VAL A 170 -5.24 -6.59 -5.31
CA VAL A 170 -3.96 -7.18 -4.86
C VAL A 170 -4.04 -8.04 -3.61
N GLN A 171 -5.08 -7.90 -2.78
CA GLN A 171 -5.13 -8.52 -1.44
C GLN A 171 -5.03 -10.05 -1.47
N GLY A 172 -5.63 -10.71 -2.47
CA GLY A 172 -5.67 -12.18 -2.54
C GLY A 172 -4.26 -12.77 -2.67
N PRO A 173 -3.54 -12.47 -3.75
CA PRO A 173 -2.14 -12.89 -3.94
C PRO A 173 -1.24 -12.45 -2.79
N LEU A 174 -1.40 -11.21 -2.31
CA LEU A 174 -0.56 -10.66 -1.24
C LEU A 174 -0.75 -11.42 0.08
N LEU A 175 -1.99 -11.71 0.48
CA LEU A 175 -2.26 -12.47 1.69
C LEU A 175 -1.79 -13.93 1.54
N ALA A 176 -1.90 -14.52 0.35
CA ALA A 176 -1.36 -15.85 0.07
C ALA A 176 0.17 -15.88 0.25
N MET A 177 0.89 -14.91 -0.35
CA MET A 177 2.32 -14.73 -0.16
C MET A 177 2.70 -14.64 1.31
N LEU A 178 2.04 -13.74 2.05
CA LEU A 178 2.33 -13.51 3.48
C LEU A 178 2.02 -14.72 4.36
N ALA A 179 1.03 -15.54 3.99
CA ALA A 179 0.70 -16.76 4.73
C ALA A 179 1.82 -17.81 4.64
N THR A 180 2.56 -17.87 3.52
CA THR A 180 3.64 -18.84 3.33
C THR A 180 4.92 -18.52 4.12
N SER A 181 5.11 -17.28 4.57
CA SER A 181 6.37 -16.81 5.13
C SER A 181 6.57 -17.06 6.63
N GLN A 182 5.61 -17.70 7.30
CA GLN A 182 5.55 -17.93 8.76
C GLN A 182 5.65 -16.64 9.62
N SER A 183 5.41 -15.48 9.02
CA SER A 183 5.52 -14.18 9.72
C SER A 183 4.21 -13.85 10.46
N SER A 184 4.22 -13.84 11.80
CA SER A 184 3.04 -13.54 12.65
C SER A 184 2.34 -12.18 12.37
N SER A 185 2.87 -11.34 11.49
CA SER A 185 2.25 -10.09 11.08
C SER A 185 1.18 -10.21 10.00
N TYR A 186 1.00 -11.36 9.33
CA TYR A 186 0.04 -11.49 8.23
C TYR A 186 -1.42 -11.25 8.67
N GLU A 187 -1.77 -11.56 9.91
CA GLU A 187 -3.11 -11.33 10.50
C GLU A 187 -3.49 -9.84 10.60
N HIS A 188 -2.54 -8.95 10.26
CA HIS A 188 -2.66 -7.51 10.50
C HIS A 188 -2.51 -6.66 9.24
N ALA A 189 -2.34 -7.24 8.05
CA ALA A 189 -2.39 -6.46 6.80
C ALA A 189 -3.82 -5.94 6.59
N VAL A 190 -3.98 -4.62 6.47
CA VAL A 190 -5.30 -3.96 6.50
C VAL A 190 -5.60 -3.07 5.30
N GLY A 191 -4.65 -2.91 4.37
CA GLY A 191 -4.84 -2.10 3.17
C GLY A 191 -3.54 -1.53 2.62
N LEU A 192 -3.68 -0.56 1.71
CA LEU A 192 -2.57 0.18 1.10
C LEU A 192 -2.52 1.62 1.62
N ASN A 193 -1.34 2.22 1.58
CA ASN A 193 -1.15 3.62 1.96
C ASN A 193 -1.71 4.56 0.89
N ALA A 194 -2.59 5.48 1.27
CA ALA A 194 -3.20 6.43 0.33
C ALA A 194 -2.19 7.45 -0.22
N ARG A 195 -1.00 7.56 0.39
CA ARG A 195 0.11 8.36 -0.11
C ARG A 195 0.85 7.62 -1.23
N LEU A 196 0.38 7.79 -2.46
CA LEU A 196 1.04 7.28 -3.66
C LEU A 196 2.25 8.14 -4.00
N ARG A 197 3.41 7.53 -4.14
CA ARG A 197 4.63 8.18 -4.64
C ARG A 197 4.79 7.82 -6.10
N CYS A 198 4.49 8.76 -6.98
CA CYS A 198 4.62 8.62 -8.41
C CYS A 198 6.03 9.07 -8.81
N TYR A 199 6.76 8.19 -9.46
CA TYR A 199 8.13 8.41 -9.88
C TYR A 199 8.22 8.51 -11.40
N ARG A 200 9.02 9.47 -11.87
CA ARG A 200 9.40 9.61 -13.28
C ARG A 200 10.91 9.57 -13.41
N TYR A 201 11.40 8.65 -14.22
CA TYR A 201 12.83 8.47 -14.50
C TYR A 201 13.09 8.74 -15.98
N SER A 202 13.78 9.84 -16.27
CA SER A 202 14.29 10.17 -17.61
C SER A 202 15.64 9.50 -17.85
N ALA A 203 16.16 9.56 -19.08
CA ALA A 203 17.49 9.04 -19.37
C ALA A 203 18.56 9.58 -18.39
N GLY A 204 19.36 8.67 -17.81
CA GLY A 204 20.36 8.95 -16.78
C GLY A 204 19.82 9.01 -15.34
N HIS A 205 18.49 8.99 -15.14
CA HIS A 205 17.87 8.89 -13.82
C HIS A 205 18.06 7.49 -13.24
N VAL A 206 18.32 7.42 -11.94
CA VAL A 206 18.66 6.21 -11.18
C VAL A 206 18.26 6.39 -9.72
N PHE A 207 17.98 5.29 -9.05
CA PHE A 207 17.90 5.22 -7.60
C PHE A 207 18.94 4.21 -7.12
N GLU A 208 20.04 4.74 -6.57
CA GLU A 208 21.15 3.95 -6.04
C GLU A 208 20.65 2.98 -4.93
N PRO A 209 21.40 1.90 -4.64
CA PRO A 209 21.04 0.92 -3.60
C PRO A 209 20.59 1.55 -2.28
N HIS A 210 19.40 1.15 -1.80
CA HIS A 210 18.81 1.66 -0.56
C HIS A 210 17.83 0.67 0.07
N HIS A 211 17.49 0.95 1.34
CA HIS A 211 16.33 0.37 2.01
C HIS A 211 15.21 1.41 2.04
N ASP A 212 13.99 0.96 1.77
CA ASP A 212 12.80 1.76 1.99
C ASP A 212 12.51 1.89 3.49
N GLY A 213 12.14 3.08 3.95
CA GLY A 213 11.78 3.31 5.36
C GLY A 213 10.31 3.03 5.66
N SER A 214 10.02 2.56 6.88
CA SER A 214 8.66 2.46 7.42
C SER A 214 7.98 3.84 7.43
N GLN A 215 6.68 3.88 7.18
CA GLN A 215 5.86 5.09 7.17
C GLN A 215 4.58 4.85 7.95
N ALA A 216 4.08 5.87 8.64
CA ALA A 216 2.73 5.84 9.21
C ALA A 216 1.69 5.72 8.08
N GLY A 217 0.57 5.05 8.36
CA GLY A 217 -0.53 4.96 7.41
C GLY A 217 -1.15 6.33 7.18
N ALA A 218 -1.20 6.79 5.93
CA ALA A 218 -1.91 8.01 5.58
C ALA A 218 -3.31 7.68 5.06
N ARG A 219 -4.29 8.49 5.48
CA ARG A 219 -5.67 8.51 4.94
C ARG A 219 -6.08 9.94 4.68
N LEU A 220 -6.94 10.17 3.69
CA LEU A 220 -7.55 11.48 3.51
C LEU A 220 -8.32 11.88 4.78
N ALA A 221 -8.20 13.15 5.18
CA ALA A 221 -8.88 13.63 6.39
C ALA A 221 -10.40 13.66 6.26
N LEU A 222 -10.90 13.86 5.03
CA LEU A 222 -12.29 13.84 4.56
C LEU A 222 -12.30 13.34 3.11
N PRO A 223 -13.43 12.89 2.54
CA PRO A 223 -13.51 12.40 1.16
C PRO A 223 -13.03 13.39 0.10
N ASP A 224 -13.12 14.69 0.37
CA ASP A 224 -12.68 15.82 -0.45
C ASP A 224 -11.44 16.54 0.11
N ALA A 225 -10.83 16.00 1.17
CA ALA A 225 -9.73 16.67 1.84
C ALA A 225 -8.48 16.70 0.96
N ARG A 226 -7.86 17.87 0.93
CA ARG A 226 -6.55 18.11 0.31
C ARG A 226 -5.38 17.77 1.26
N SER A 227 -5.69 17.52 2.52
CA SER A 227 -4.75 17.08 3.57
C SER A 227 -5.00 15.63 4.00
N PHE A 228 -3.93 14.91 4.35
CA PHE A 228 -4.04 13.59 4.99
C PHE A 228 -3.93 13.69 6.51
N ARG A 229 -4.47 12.69 7.20
CA ARG A 229 -4.15 12.37 8.60
C ARG A 229 -3.29 11.12 8.62
N GLU A 230 -2.24 11.16 9.44
CA GLU A 230 -1.49 9.94 9.77
C GLU A 230 -2.23 9.17 10.85
N ASP A 231 -2.24 7.85 10.71
CA ASP A 231 -2.73 6.92 11.70
C ASP A 231 -1.57 6.12 12.26
N ASP A 232 -1.05 6.55 13.41
CA ASP A 232 0.12 5.94 14.09
C ASP A 232 -0.11 4.49 14.57
N ARG A 233 -1.35 3.99 14.43
CA ARG A 233 -1.71 2.58 14.65
C ARG A 233 -1.40 1.71 13.43
N LEU A 234 -1.21 2.34 12.27
CA LEU A 234 -0.90 1.72 10.99
C LEU A 234 0.54 2.07 10.58
N TYR A 235 1.27 1.07 10.11
CA TYR A 235 2.64 1.25 9.65
C TYR A 235 2.90 0.39 8.43
N SER A 236 3.71 0.90 7.51
CA SER A 236 4.13 0.13 6.35
C SER A 236 5.22 -0.88 6.69
N ARG A 237 5.16 -2.05 6.06
CA ARG A 237 6.24 -3.05 6.12
C ARG A 237 6.64 -3.65 4.77
N HIS A 238 5.84 -3.42 3.73
CA HIS A 238 6.13 -3.89 2.38
C HIS A 238 5.88 -2.76 1.38
N SER A 239 6.79 -2.61 0.44
CA SER A 239 6.64 -1.71 -0.69
C SER A 239 5.88 -2.45 -1.77
N LEU A 240 4.93 -1.78 -2.42
CA LEU A 240 4.30 -2.24 -3.65
C LEU A 240 4.65 -1.22 -4.74
N LEU A 241 5.53 -1.63 -5.65
CA LEU A 241 5.83 -0.89 -6.87
C LEU A 241 4.85 -1.34 -7.96
N ILE A 242 4.22 -0.42 -8.66
CA ILE A 242 3.34 -0.67 -9.81
C ILE A 242 3.97 0.03 -11.02
N TYR A 243 4.29 -0.73 -12.05
CA TYR A 243 4.93 -0.23 -13.26
C TYR A 243 3.85 0.25 -14.25
N LEU A 244 3.95 1.51 -14.67
CA LEU A 244 2.95 2.12 -15.56
C LEU A 244 3.33 2.03 -17.04
N ASN A 245 4.54 1.59 -17.35
CA ASN A 245 5.02 1.36 -18.70
C ASN A 245 6.14 0.31 -18.70
N SER A 246 6.46 -0.24 -19.87
CA SER A 246 7.30 -1.42 -20.03
C SER A 246 8.75 -1.07 -20.39
N SER A 247 9.70 -1.88 -19.91
CA SER A 247 11.08 -1.88 -20.41
C SER A 247 11.14 -2.45 -21.83
N GLU A 248 12.16 -2.07 -22.60
CA GLU A 248 12.49 -2.56 -23.94
C GLU A 248 12.64 -4.07 -24.03
N ARG A 249 12.93 -4.73 -22.90
CA ARG A 249 13.07 -6.19 -22.81
C ARG A 249 11.75 -6.90 -22.50
N ALA A 250 10.70 -6.14 -22.20
CA ALA A 250 9.34 -6.64 -22.04
C ALA A 250 8.53 -6.35 -23.32
N GLU A 251 7.40 -7.04 -23.47
CA GLU A 251 6.47 -6.76 -24.55
C GLU A 251 5.93 -5.32 -24.46
N GLY A 252 5.84 -4.64 -25.60
CA GLY A 252 5.39 -3.25 -25.67
C GLY A 252 6.33 -2.25 -25.01
N GLY A 253 7.64 -2.50 -25.01
CA GLY A 253 8.64 -1.66 -24.33
C GLY A 253 8.67 -0.19 -24.76
N ASP A 254 8.66 0.70 -23.77
CA ASP A 254 8.57 2.16 -23.89
C ASP A 254 9.89 2.88 -23.54
N PHE A 255 10.81 2.22 -22.82
CA PHE A 255 12.09 2.79 -22.37
C PHE A 255 13.18 1.72 -22.27
N ALA A 256 14.45 2.12 -22.30
CA ALA A 256 15.58 1.20 -22.16
C ALA A 256 16.21 1.20 -20.77
N GLY A 257 16.63 0.04 -20.26
CA GLY A 257 17.26 -0.10 -18.95
C GLY A 257 16.26 -0.03 -17.79
N GLY A 258 16.63 0.60 -16.68
CA GLY A 258 15.68 0.91 -15.60
C GLY A 258 15.12 -0.30 -14.85
N ALA A 259 15.81 -1.44 -14.79
CA ALA A 259 15.35 -2.58 -14.00
C ALA A 259 15.27 -2.26 -12.50
N THR A 260 14.39 -2.94 -11.77
CA THR A 260 14.43 -2.93 -10.31
C THR A 260 15.37 -4.06 -9.87
N ALA A 261 16.53 -3.70 -9.35
CA ALA A 261 17.55 -4.65 -8.91
C ALA A 261 17.36 -4.96 -7.43
N LEU A 262 17.10 -6.22 -7.11
CA LEU A 262 17.06 -6.75 -5.75
C LEU A 262 18.45 -7.26 -5.39
N LEU A 263 19.02 -6.73 -4.31
CA LEU A 263 20.41 -6.94 -3.93
C LEU A 263 20.43 -7.87 -2.70
N PRO A 264 20.66 -9.18 -2.88
CA PRO A 264 20.72 -10.12 -1.77
C PRO A 264 21.92 -9.84 -0.86
N ASP A 265 21.77 -10.17 0.42
CA ASP A 265 22.85 -10.10 1.39
C ASP A 265 23.95 -11.12 1.06
N GLY A 266 25.21 -10.69 1.15
CA GLY A 266 26.39 -11.55 0.97
C GLY A 266 27.28 -11.15 -0.21
N GLU A 267 28.59 -11.06 0.05
CA GLU A 267 29.60 -10.67 -0.92
C GLU A 267 29.62 -11.64 -2.12
N GLY A 268 29.55 -11.10 -3.35
CA GLY A 268 29.55 -11.88 -4.59
C GLY A 268 28.19 -12.39 -5.07
N SER A 269 27.10 -12.15 -4.34
CA SER A 269 25.75 -12.52 -4.80
C SER A 269 25.29 -11.63 -5.95
N ALA A 270 24.81 -12.24 -7.05
CA ALA A 270 24.31 -11.49 -8.20
C ALA A 270 22.97 -10.82 -7.87
N ALA A 271 22.81 -9.57 -8.32
CA ALA A 271 21.53 -8.86 -8.20
C ALA A 271 20.46 -9.53 -9.07
N LEU A 272 19.28 -9.74 -8.50
CA LEU A 272 18.11 -10.21 -9.25
C LEU A 272 17.40 -9.02 -9.87
N ARG A 273 17.16 -9.07 -11.18
CA ARG A 273 16.59 -7.95 -11.94
C ARG A 273 15.13 -8.23 -12.28
N VAL A 274 14.25 -7.42 -11.73
CA VAL A 274 12.83 -7.40 -12.13
C VAL A 274 12.66 -6.38 -13.24
N LEU A 275 12.24 -6.86 -14.41
CA LEU A 275 11.99 -6.00 -15.56
C LEU A 275 10.62 -5.33 -15.40
N PRO A 276 10.54 -3.99 -15.48
CA PRO A 276 9.26 -3.30 -15.45
C PRO A 276 8.39 -3.73 -16.63
N MET A 277 7.17 -4.15 -16.33
CA MET A 277 6.16 -4.49 -17.30
C MET A 277 4.89 -3.72 -16.94
N ARG A 278 4.29 -3.05 -17.93
CA ARG A 278 3.08 -2.26 -17.75
C ARG A 278 1.99 -3.06 -17.04
N GLY A 279 1.34 -2.44 -16.06
CA GLY A 279 0.27 -3.06 -15.28
C GLY A 279 0.75 -4.01 -14.19
N PHE A 280 2.01 -4.43 -14.19
CA PHE A 280 2.54 -5.37 -13.20
C PHE A 280 3.03 -4.63 -11.97
N GLY A 281 3.15 -5.35 -10.87
CA GLY A 281 3.74 -4.85 -9.65
C GLY A 281 4.75 -5.79 -9.03
N LEU A 282 5.56 -5.23 -8.14
CA LEU A 282 6.56 -5.92 -7.36
C LEU A 282 6.35 -5.56 -5.89
N VAL A 283 6.06 -6.58 -5.08
CA VAL A 283 5.94 -6.43 -3.62
C VAL A 283 7.18 -6.99 -2.94
N PHE A 284 7.70 -6.30 -1.92
CA PHE A 284 8.82 -6.76 -1.11
C PHE A 284 8.85 -6.09 0.26
N PRO A 285 9.41 -6.75 1.30
CA PRO A 285 9.54 -6.20 2.64
C PRO A 285 10.52 -5.02 2.73
N HIS A 286 10.23 -4.06 3.60
CA HIS A 286 11.04 -2.87 3.86
C HIS A 286 11.08 -2.43 5.32
N GLY A 287 11.85 -1.38 5.62
CA GLY A 287 11.86 -0.65 6.88
C GLY A 287 12.25 -1.51 8.04
N ASP A 288 11.44 -1.51 9.09
CA ASP A 288 11.69 -2.29 10.31
C ASP A 288 11.35 -3.79 10.13
N HIS A 289 11.05 -4.23 8.91
CA HIS A 289 10.95 -5.65 8.62
C HIS A 289 12.33 -6.32 8.78
N PRO A 290 12.45 -7.45 9.50
CA PRO A 290 13.73 -8.15 9.68
C PRO A 290 14.40 -8.58 8.38
N ARG A 291 13.61 -8.66 7.30
CA ARG A 291 14.03 -8.94 5.94
C ARG A 291 13.84 -7.72 5.05
N SER A 292 14.14 -6.51 5.52
CA SER A 292 14.09 -5.33 4.65
C SER A 292 15.06 -5.54 3.50
N LEU A 293 14.56 -5.44 2.27
CA LEU A 293 15.33 -5.76 1.08
C LEU A 293 16.14 -4.55 0.59
N LEU A 294 17.45 -4.73 0.46
CA LEU A 294 18.29 -3.78 -0.27
C LEU A 294 17.94 -3.86 -1.75
N HIS A 295 17.64 -2.71 -2.37
CA HIS A 295 17.25 -2.67 -3.76
C HIS A 295 17.66 -1.36 -4.43
N ALA A 296 17.68 -1.35 -5.76
CA ALA A 296 18.01 -0.20 -6.58
C ALA A 296 17.06 -0.09 -7.77
N GLY A 297 16.80 1.14 -8.21
CA GLY A 297 16.22 1.41 -9.53
C GLY A 297 17.36 1.74 -10.47
N GLU A 298 17.67 0.85 -11.39
CA GLU A 298 18.81 1.06 -12.29
C GLU A 298 18.62 2.24 -13.23
N ALA A 299 19.73 2.67 -13.85
CA ALA A 299 19.71 3.78 -14.78
C ALA A 299 18.77 3.50 -15.96
N VAL A 300 17.87 4.45 -16.23
CA VAL A 300 17.15 4.51 -17.51
C VAL A 300 18.13 5.01 -18.57
N LEU A 301 18.26 4.28 -19.67
CA LEU A 301 19.22 4.58 -20.74
C LEU A 301 18.60 5.44 -21.84
N SER A 302 17.32 5.22 -22.15
CA SER A 302 16.53 6.02 -23.10
C SER A 302 15.04 5.92 -22.76
N GLY A 303 14.24 6.84 -23.28
CA GLY A 303 12.80 6.92 -22.95
C GLY A 303 12.57 7.47 -21.54
N THR A 304 11.38 7.21 -21.00
CA THR A 304 10.99 7.62 -19.64
C THR A 304 10.25 6.48 -18.94
N LYS A 305 10.66 6.13 -17.72
CA LYS A 305 10.00 5.11 -16.89
C LYS A 305 9.09 5.76 -15.84
N TYR A 306 7.89 5.23 -15.68
CA TYR A 306 6.90 5.66 -14.69
C TYR A 306 6.57 4.54 -13.71
N VAL A 307 6.57 4.85 -12.41
CA VAL A 307 6.28 3.89 -11.34
C VAL A 307 5.42 4.55 -10.27
N ILE A 308 4.39 3.86 -9.79
CA ILE A 308 3.73 4.21 -8.54
C ILE A 308 4.30 3.33 -7.44
N ARG A 309 4.71 3.94 -6.33
CA ARG A 309 4.91 3.22 -5.07
C ARG A 309 3.79 3.54 -4.10
N THR A 310 3.13 2.50 -3.62
CA THR A 310 2.36 2.50 -2.38
C THR A 310 2.97 1.49 -1.41
N ASP A 311 2.41 1.41 -0.22
CA ASP A 311 2.93 0.59 0.86
C ASP A 311 1.80 -0.24 1.50
N VAL A 312 2.10 -1.50 1.84
CA VAL A 312 1.15 -2.38 2.55
C VAL A 312 1.13 -2.00 4.02
N LEU A 313 -0.05 -1.64 4.51
CA LEU A 313 -0.26 -1.20 5.88
C LEU A 313 -0.58 -2.36 6.80
N PHE A 314 0.08 -2.36 7.95
CA PHE A 314 -0.13 -3.32 9.03
C PHE A 314 -0.64 -2.60 10.27
N ALA A 315 -1.62 -3.19 10.95
CA ALA A 315 -2.09 -2.70 12.24
C ALA A 315 -1.23 -3.27 13.38
N GLN A 316 -0.83 -2.45 14.35
CA GLN A 316 -0.09 -2.95 15.51
C GLN A 316 -1.04 -3.36 16.64
N ALA A 317 -1.12 -4.66 16.96
CA ALA A 317 -1.98 -5.17 18.05
C ALA A 317 -1.75 -4.48 19.40
N SER A 318 -0.49 -4.15 19.73
CA SER A 318 -0.12 -3.44 20.97
C SER A 318 -0.64 -2.00 21.03
N ARG A 319 -0.79 -1.32 19.88
CA ARG A 319 -1.30 0.06 19.78
C ARG A 319 -2.81 0.14 19.54
N LEU A 320 -3.45 -0.97 19.21
CA LEU A 320 -4.90 -1.13 19.21
C LEU A 320 -5.48 -1.36 20.63
N GLY A 321 -4.67 -1.28 21.69
CA GLY A 321 -5.11 -1.48 23.07
C GLY A 321 -5.34 -2.95 23.46
N LEU A 322 -5.00 -3.90 22.59
CA LEU A 322 -5.10 -5.32 22.87
C LEU A 322 -3.85 -5.75 23.66
N ARG A 323 -3.93 -5.69 24.99
CA ARG A 323 -2.88 -6.23 25.87
C ARG A 323 -2.75 -7.73 25.64
N LYS A 324 -1.54 -8.18 25.28
CA LYS A 324 -1.15 -9.58 25.36
C LYS A 324 -1.27 -9.98 26.84
N VAL A 325 -2.30 -10.75 27.20
CA VAL A 325 -2.34 -11.37 28.53
C VAL A 325 -1.26 -12.45 28.48
N ALA A 326 -0.16 -12.22 29.20
CA ALA A 326 0.89 -13.22 29.37
C ALA A 326 0.23 -14.51 29.91
N GLY A 327 0.46 -15.61 29.20
CA GLY A 327 0.11 -16.96 29.63
C GLY A 327 1.12 -17.48 30.64
#